data_AF-A0AAD7KHQ2-F1
#
_entry.id   AF-A0AAD7KHQ2-F1
#
_cell.length_a   1.000
_cell.length_b   1.000
_cell.length_c   1.000
_cell.angle_alpha   90.00
_cell.angle_beta   90.00
_cell.angle_gamma   90.00
#
_symmetry.space_group_name_H-M   'P 1'
#
loop_
_entity.id
_entity.type
_entity.pdbx_description
1 polymer ?
#
loop_
_entity_poly.entity_id
_entity_poly.type
_entity_poly.pdbx_seq_one_letter_code
_entity_poly.pdbx_strand_id
1 'polypeptide(L)'
;MQSLLKPLVEAGKNGVNMVCTDGFIHRVHPILAAYVADFPEQCLIACCKESRCPRCVVPRDERGSATAAPLRDVKETLATLDAHQQGKKPPKFEQDGLRPVYHPFWWDLPYTDIFTCLTPDLLHQLHQGVFKDHLVKWCTALVSGEDEFDARFKAMNGHSGLRHFKKGISTVSQWTGTEHKEMQHVFLSILAGAVNAPVKH
;
A
#
# COMPACT_ATOMS: atom_id res chain seq x y z
N MET A 1 -15.21 5.43 -12.97
CA MET A 1 -14.06 6.37 -12.95
C MET A 1 -13.87 7.16 -14.24
N GLN A 2 -13.83 6.53 -15.43
CA GLN A 2 -13.57 7.27 -16.68
C GLN A 2 -14.54 8.42 -16.95
N SER A 3 -15.85 8.22 -16.73
CA SER A 3 -16.86 9.27 -16.88
C SER A 3 -16.64 10.45 -15.93
N LEU A 4 -16.28 10.16 -14.67
CA LEU A 4 -16.02 11.16 -13.63
C LEU A 4 -14.78 12.02 -13.95
N LEU A 5 -13.72 11.39 -14.46
CA LEU A 5 -12.44 12.07 -14.71
C LEU A 5 -12.29 12.58 -16.15
N LYS A 6 -13.26 12.33 -17.04
CA LYS A 6 -13.24 12.81 -18.43
C LYS A 6 -12.96 14.32 -18.55
N PRO A 7 -13.54 15.22 -17.72
CA PRO A 7 -13.24 16.64 -17.79
C PRO A 7 -11.76 16.98 -17.52
N LEU A 8 -11.04 16.15 -16.75
CA LEU A 8 -9.62 16.36 -16.46
C LEU A 8 -8.72 16.14 -17.68
N VAL A 9 -9.17 15.44 -18.71
CA VAL A 9 -8.37 15.26 -19.93
C VAL A 9 -8.12 16.61 -20.60
N GLU A 10 -9.19 17.39 -20.78
CA GLU A 10 -9.12 18.70 -21.40
C GLU A 10 -8.51 19.73 -20.45
N ALA A 11 -8.95 19.74 -19.18
CA ALA A 11 -8.45 20.66 -18.18
C ALA A 11 -6.95 20.43 -17.88
N GLY A 12 -6.46 19.19 -17.88
CA GLY A 12 -5.04 18.90 -17.66
C GLY A 12 -4.17 19.30 -18.85
N LYS A 13 -4.65 19.11 -20.09
CA LYS A 13 -3.91 19.50 -21.31
C LYS A 13 -3.88 21.01 -21.50
N ASN A 14 -5.04 21.63 -21.45
CA ASN A 14 -5.20 23.03 -21.80
C ASN A 14 -5.22 23.94 -20.59
N GLY A 15 -5.40 23.44 -19.37
CA GLY A 15 -5.51 24.28 -18.19
C GLY A 15 -6.87 24.97 -18.09
N VAL A 16 -7.20 25.40 -16.88
CA VAL A 16 -8.41 26.15 -16.55
C VAL A 16 -8.05 27.37 -15.71
N ASN A 17 -8.72 28.49 -15.94
CA ASN A 17 -8.54 29.67 -15.10
C ASN A 17 -9.22 29.43 -13.75
N MET A 18 -8.45 29.53 -12.66
CA MET A 18 -8.94 29.32 -11.30
C MET A 18 -8.45 30.45 -10.40
N VAL A 19 -9.30 30.89 -9.47
CA VAL A 19 -8.90 31.80 -8.40
C VAL A 19 -8.09 31.00 -7.38
N CYS A 20 -6.83 31.37 -7.19
CA CYS A 20 -5.94 30.74 -6.22
C CYS A 20 -6.09 31.38 -4.83
N THR A 21 -5.45 30.77 -3.83
CA THR A 21 -5.50 31.22 -2.42
C THR A 21 -4.85 32.58 -2.18
N ASP A 22 -4.07 33.07 -3.14
CA ASP A 22 -3.48 34.42 -3.17
C ASP A 22 -4.43 35.49 -3.72
N GLY A 23 -5.64 35.09 -4.17
CA GLY A 23 -6.64 35.99 -4.74
C GLY A 23 -6.44 36.30 -6.22
N PHE A 24 -5.41 35.76 -6.87
CA PHE A 24 -5.15 35.95 -8.29
C PHE A 24 -5.77 34.82 -9.13
N ILE A 25 -5.99 35.09 -10.43
CA ILE A 25 -6.43 34.09 -11.39
C ILE A 25 -5.19 33.46 -12.04
N HIS A 26 -5.00 32.17 -11.83
CA HIS A 26 -3.95 31.40 -12.48
C HIS A 26 -4.54 30.39 -13.47
N ARG A 27 -3.77 30.09 -14.52
CA ARG A 27 -4.07 28.96 -15.41
C ARG A 27 -3.55 27.68 -14.75
N VAL A 28 -4.45 26.91 -14.16
CA VAL A 28 -4.16 25.69 -13.42
C VAL A 28 -4.39 24.47 -14.31
N HIS A 29 -3.47 23.52 -14.27
CA HIS A 29 -3.57 22.25 -14.99
C HIS A 29 -3.86 21.13 -13.99
N PRO A 30 -5.14 20.85 -13.68
CA PRO A 30 -5.48 19.80 -12.72
C PRO A 30 -5.10 18.43 -13.27
N ILE A 31 -4.48 17.62 -12.42
CA ILE A 31 -4.07 16.24 -12.70
C ILE A 31 -4.59 15.30 -11.62
N LEU A 32 -4.69 14.01 -11.93
CA LEU A 32 -4.92 12.99 -10.91
C LEU A 32 -3.63 12.85 -10.08
N ALA A 33 -3.64 13.34 -8.85
CA ALA A 33 -2.46 13.31 -7.98
C ALA A 33 -2.40 12.06 -7.09
N ALA A 34 -3.54 11.62 -6.56
CA ALA A 34 -3.63 10.49 -5.64
C ALA A 34 -4.91 9.68 -5.88
N TYR A 35 -4.83 8.37 -5.70
CA TYR A 35 -5.94 7.43 -5.77
C TYR A 35 -5.92 6.55 -4.53
N VAL A 36 -6.91 6.77 -3.64
CA VAL A 36 -7.07 6.03 -2.39
C VAL A 36 -8.05 4.90 -2.62
N ALA A 37 -7.59 3.67 -2.46
CA ALA A 37 -8.36 2.47 -2.68
C ALA A 37 -7.81 1.31 -1.86
N ASP A 38 -8.65 0.29 -1.64
CA ASP A 38 -8.19 -0.96 -1.05
C ASP A 38 -7.27 -1.73 -2.01
N PHE A 39 -6.53 -2.71 -1.48
CA PHE A 39 -5.56 -3.43 -2.29
C PHE A 39 -6.14 -4.12 -3.55
N PRO A 40 -7.30 -4.81 -3.50
CA PRO A 40 -7.93 -5.37 -4.70
C PRO A 40 -8.24 -4.31 -5.76
N GLU A 41 -8.78 -3.16 -5.37
CA GLU A 41 -9.06 -2.07 -6.30
C GLU A 41 -7.76 -1.46 -6.83
N GLN A 42 -6.73 -1.27 -6.01
CA GLN A 42 -5.40 -0.81 -6.49
C GLN A 42 -4.84 -1.73 -7.58
N CYS A 43 -4.92 -3.05 -7.39
CA CYS A 43 -4.49 -4.02 -8.40
C CYS A 43 -5.33 -3.95 -9.68
N LEU A 44 -6.65 -3.77 -9.56
CA LEU A 44 -7.53 -3.57 -10.71
C LEU A 44 -7.14 -2.31 -11.49
N ILE A 45 -6.89 -1.19 -10.80
CA ILE A 45 -6.49 0.08 -11.41
C ILE A 45 -5.10 0.01 -12.04
N ALA A 46 -4.16 -0.70 -11.41
CA ALA A 46 -2.82 -0.98 -11.96
C ALA A 46 -2.82 -2.04 -13.06
N CYS A 47 -3.99 -2.57 -13.44
CA CYS A 47 -4.17 -3.62 -14.43
C CYS A 47 -3.38 -4.90 -14.09
N CYS A 48 -3.15 -5.22 -12.82
CA CYS A 48 -2.38 -6.39 -12.40
C CYS A 48 -3.21 -7.37 -11.54
N LYS A 49 -2.74 -8.62 -11.46
CA LYS A 49 -3.29 -9.65 -10.55
C LYS A 49 -3.04 -9.22 -9.10
N GLU A 50 -3.93 -9.57 -8.17
CA GLU A 50 -3.77 -9.30 -6.72
C GLU A 50 -2.52 -9.97 -6.12
N SER A 51 -2.00 -11.01 -6.78
CA SER A 51 -0.71 -11.63 -6.46
C SER A 51 0.51 -10.85 -6.99
N ARG A 52 0.34 -9.60 -7.44
CA ARG A 52 1.42 -8.70 -7.90
C ARG A 52 1.40 -7.38 -7.13
N CYS A 53 2.51 -6.64 -7.22
CA CYS A 53 2.56 -5.28 -6.69
C CYS A 53 1.92 -4.32 -7.72
N PRO A 54 1.04 -3.41 -7.30
CA PRO A 54 0.43 -2.43 -8.20
C PRO A 54 1.38 -1.26 -8.51
N ARG A 55 2.52 -1.11 -7.80
CA ARG A 55 3.50 -0.04 -8.04
C ARG A 55 4.76 -0.46 -8.79
N CYS A 56 5.22 -1.70 -8.60
CA CYS A 56 6.47 -2.20 -9.17
C CYS A 56 6.31 -3.60 -9.78
N VAL A 57 7.31 -4.04 -10.54
CA VAL A 57 7.32 -5.35 -11.21
C VAL A 57 7.97 -6.45 -10.37
N VAL A 58 8.05 -6.28 -9.04
CA VAL A 58 8.65 -7.26 -8.15
C VAL A 58 7.96 -8.63 -8.27
N PRO A 59 8.71 -9.73 -8.45
CA PRO A 59 8.16 -11.08 -8.36
C PRO A 59 7.53 -11.34 -6.99
N ARG A 60 6.53 -12.23 -6.93
CA ARG A 60 5.83 -12.56 -5.68
C ARG A 60 6.80 -13.00 -4.58
N ASP A 61 7.79 -13.80 -4.95
CA ASP A 61 8.69 -14.47 -4.02
C ASP A 61 9.90 -13.59 -3.64
N GLU A 62 10.03 -12.41 -4.26
CA GLU A 62 11.14 -11.47 -4.03
C GLU A 62 10.73 -10.21 -3.25
N ARG A 63 9.46 -10.11 -2.81
CA ARG A 63 8.93 -8.92 -2.10
C ARG A 63 9.63 -8.59 -0.79
N GLY A 64 10.28 -9.57 -0.17
CA GLY A 64 11.08 -9.38 1.06
C GLY A 64 12.55 -9.02 0.79
N SER A 65 12.96 -8.90 -0.47
CA SER A 65 14.32 -8.54 -0.84
C SER A 65 14.63 -7.10 -0.45
N ALA A 66 15.88 -6.85 -0.03
CA ALA A 66 16.38 -5.50 0.22
C ALA A 66 16.64 -4.72 -1.09
N THR A 67 16.62 -5.41 -2.23
CA THR A 67 16.83 -4.79 -3.54
C THR A 67 15.56 -4.13 -4.04
N ALA A 68 15.65 -2.86 -4.43
CA ALA A 68 14.54 -2.15 -5.04
C ALA A 68 14.18 -2.77 -6.41
N ALA A 69 12.90 -3.14 -6.57
CA ALA A 69 12.39 -3.57 -7.86
C ALA A 69 12.05 -2.38 -8.77
N PRO A 70 12.16 -2.51 -10.10
CA PRO A 70 11.76 -1.47 -11.02
C PRO A 70 10.28 -1.10 -10.86
N LEU A 71 9.96 0.18 -10.95
CA LEU A 71 8.57 0.65 -10.96
C LEU A 71 7.88 0.21 -12.26
N ARG A 72 6.56 0.09 -12.21
CA ARG A 72 5.76 -0.10 -13.43
C ARG A 72 5.83 1.19 -14.26
N ASP A 73 5.95 1.03 -15.57
CA ASP A 73 5.91 2.14 -16.51
C ASP A 73 4.58 2.18 -17.24
N VAL A 74 4.00 3.38 -17.35
CA VAL A 74 2.70 3.62 -18.00
C VAL A 74 2.74 3.20 -19.45
N LYS A 75 3.75 3.64 -20.22
CA LYS A 75 3.83 3.39 -21.66
C LYS A 75 4.03 1.91 -21.95
N GLU A 76 4.91 1.25 -21.21
CA GLU A 76 5.15 -0.18 -21.35
C GLU A 76 3.92 -1.01 -21.00
N THR A 77 3.20 -0.64 -19.93
CA THR A 77 1.97 -1.33 -19.54
C THR A 77 0.91 -1.19 -20.61
N LEU A 78 0.66 0.02 -21.12
CA LEU A 78 -0.32 0.26 -22.18
C LEU A 78 0.05 -0.44 -23.48
N ALA A 79 1.32 -0.40 -23.89
CA ALA A 79 1.80 -1.11 -25.08
C ALA A 79 1.65 -2.62 -24.96
N THR A 80 1.89 -3.18 -23.77
CA THR A 80 1.72 -4.61 -23.50
C THR A 80 0.24 -5.01 -23.55
N LEU A 81 -0.65 -4.19 -22.99
CA LEU A 81 -2.10 -4.41 -23.01
C LEU A 81 -2.66 -4.32 -24.44
N ASP A 82 -2.25 -3.31 -25.22
CA ASP A 82 -2.67 -3.14 -26.63
C ASP A 82 -2.19 -4.31 -27.51
N ALA A 83 -0.93 -4.72 -27.36
CA ALA A 83 -0.41 -5.89 -28.06
C ALA A 83 -1.21 -7.16 -27.70
N HIS A 84 -1.54 -7.36 -26.42
CA HIS A 84 -2.37 -8.48 -25.98
C HIS A 84 -3.79 -8.41 -26.54
N GLN A 85 -4.41 -7.22 -26.57
CA GLN A 85 -5.74 -7.01 -27.16
C GLN A 85 -5.78 -7.36 -28.66
N GLN A 86 -4.69 -7.10 -29.37
CA GLN A 86 -4.51 -7.46 -30.79
C GLN A 86 -4.26 -8.97 -31.02
N GLY A 87 -4.33 -9.80 -29.97
CA GLY A 87 -4.11 -11.24 -30.06
C GLY A 87 -2.63 -11.67 -30.06
N LYS A 88 -1.70 -10.72 -29.87
CA LYS A 88 -0.29 -11.07 -29.62
C LYS A 88 -0.15 -11.65 -28.21
N LYS A 89 0.93 -12.39 -27.96
CA LYS A 89 1.26 -12.97 -26.64
C LYS A 89 2.54 -12.34 -26.10
N PRO A 90 2.54 -11.04 -25.74
CA PRO A 90 3.74 -10.40 -25.22
C PRO A 90 4.16 -11.08 -23.90
N PRO A 91 5.42 -11.56 -23.77
CA PRO A 91 5.87 -12.26 -22.54
C PRO A 91 5.65 -11.43 -21.27
N LYS A 92 5.77 -10.11 -21.40
CA LYS A 92 5.61 -9.14 -20.32
C LYS A 92 4.22 -9.17 -19.68
N PHE A 93 3.17 -9.55 -20.42
CA PHE A 93 1.81 -9.66 -19.88
C PHE A 93 1.75 -10.68 -18.73
N GLU A 94 2.39 -11.84 -18.88
CA GLU A 94 2.42 -12.83 -17.80
C GLU A 94 3.50 -12.55 -16.76
N GLN A 95 4.66 -12.05 -17.17
CA GLN A 95 5.76 -11.70 -16.25
C GLN A 95 5.32 -10.64 -15.23
N ASP A 96 4.72 -9.55 -15.71
CA ASP A 96 4.22 -8.46 -14.86
C ASP A 96 2.88 -8.80 -14.20
N GLY A 97 2.31 -9.97 -14.56
CA GLY A 97 1.03 -10.48 -14.09
C GLY A 97 -0.11 -9.52 -14.38
N LEU A 98 -0.20 -9.02 -15.61
CA LEU A 98 -1.25 -8.13 -16.05
C LEU A 98 -2.60 -8.85 -16.16
N ARG A 99 -3.67 -8.06 -16.10
CA ARG A 99 -5.07 -8.45 -16.36
C ARG A 99 -5.52 -7.77 -17.66
N PRO A 100 -6.50 -8.35 -18.39
CA PRO A 100 -6.99 -7.80 -19.67
C PRO A 100 -7.89 -6.56 -19.47
N VAL A 101 -7.37 -5.54 -18.81
CA VAL A 101 -8.00 -4.22 -18.66
C VAL A 101 -7.39 -3.33 -19.75
N TYR A 102 -7.92 -3.42 -20.96
CA TYR A 102 -7.26 -2.86 -22.15
C TYR A 102 -7.33 -1.33 -22.24
N HIS A 103 -8.43 -0.74 -21.77
CA HIS A 103 -8.62 0.71 -21.72
C HIS A 103 -8.89 1.15 -20.27
N PRO A 104 -7.86 1.12 -19.40
CA PRO A 104 -8.00 1.65 -18.05
C PRO A 104 -8.40 3.12 -18.10
N PHE A 105 -9.11 3.58 -17.07
CA PHE A 105 -9.70 4.93 -17.08
C PHE A 105 -8.66 6.06 -17.22
N TRP A 106 -7.41 5.78 -16.85
CA TRP A 106 -6.29 6.72 -16.89
C TRP A 106 -5.56 6.75 -18.23
N TRP A 107 -5.97 5.95 -19.21
CA TRP A 107 -5.37 5.88 -20.56
C TRP A 107 -5.21 7.26 -21.21
N ASP A 108 -6.25 8.10 -21.13
CA ASP A 108 -6.29 9.42 -21.76
C ASP A 108 -5.86 10.57 -20.81
N LEU A 109 -5.61 10.27 -19.53
CA LEU A 109 -5.29 11.31 -18.56
C LEU A 109 -3.90 11.91 -18.84
N PRO A 110 -3.80 13.23 -19.04
CA PRO A 110 -2.52 13.88 -19.29
C PRO A 110 -1.68 13.91 -18.01
N TYR A 111 -0.37 13.83 -18.17
CA TYR A 111 0.61 14.02 -17.09
C TYR A 111 0.33 13.16 -15.84
N THR A 112 -0.29 11.99 -16.02
CA THR A 112 -0.70 11.10 -14.93
C THR A 112 0.10 9.81 -15.00
N ASP A 113 0.82 9.50 -13.91
CA ASP A 113 1.40 8.18 -13.68
C ASP A 113 0.60 7.48 -12.57
N ILE A 114 -0.31 6.60 -12.98
CA ILE A 114 -1.21 5.93 -12.06
C ILE A 114 -0.46 5.16 -10.97
N PHE A 115 0.71 4.58 -11.27
CA PHE A 115 1.45 3.73 -10.33
C PHE A 115 2.07 4.55 -9.20
N THR A 116 2.27 5.84 -9.43
CA THR A 116 2.70 6.80 -8.40
C THR A 116 1.52 7.41 -7.64
N CYS A 117 0.34 7.49 -8.25
CA CYS A 117 -0.87 8.00 -7.61
C CYS A 117 -1.44 7.04 -6.55
N LEU A 118 -1.17 5.73 -6.64
CA LEU A 118 -1.70 4.75 -5.69
C LEU A 118 -1.12 4.98 -4.29
N THR A 119 -1.99 5.35 -3.35
CA THR A 119 -1.62 5.51 -1.96
C THR A 119 -1.60 4.16 -1.24
N PRO A 120 -0.75 3.94 -0.22
CA PRO A 120 -0.77 2.71 0.55
C PRO A 120 -2.14 2.41 1.16
N ASP A 121 -2.58 1.15 1.10
CA ASP A 121 -3.72 0.66 1.87
C ASP A 121 -3.32 0.53 3.35
N LEU A 122 -3.79 1.47 4.17
CA LEU A 122 -3.42 1.53 5.59
C LEU A 122 -3.82 0.26 6.36
N LEU A 123 -4.95 -0.36 6.01
CA LEU A 123 -5.41 -1.53 6.75
C LEU A 123 -4.65 -2.77 6.30
N HIS A 124 -4.75 -3.14 5.03
CA HIS A 124 -4.23 -4.43 4.57
C HIS A 124 -2.71 -4.41 4.39
N GLN A 125 -2.13 -3.30 3.90
CA GLN A 125 -0.67 -3.24 3.69
C GLN A 125 0.07 -2.83 4.96
N LEU A 126 -0.37 -1.79 5.66
CA LEU A 126 0.37 -1.26 6.81
C LEU A 126 0.04 -1.99 8.12
N HIS A 127 -1.22 -1.98 8.57
CA HIS A 127 -1.60 -2.53 9.87
C HIS A 127 -1.55 -4.07 9.90
N GLN A 128 -2.12 -4.73 8.89
CA GLN A 128 -2.13 -6.19 8.79
C GLN A 128 -0.81 -6.73 8.23
N GLY A 129 -0.35 -6.19 7.11
CA GLY A 129 0.89 -6.60 6.45
C GLY A 129 2.14 -6.24 7.26
N VAL A 130 2.64 -5.02 7.10
CA VAL A 130 3.93 -4.61 7.68
C VAL A 130 3.96 -4.77 9.20
N PHE A 131 2.96 -4.25 9.90
CA PHE A 131 2.96 -4.27 11.36
C PHE A 131 2.70 -5.68 11.90
N LYS A 132 1.54 -6.29 11.62
CA LYS A 132 1.17 -7.57 12.23
C LYS A 132 1.89 -8.78 11.62
N ASP A 133 2.05 -8.87 10.31
CA ASP A 133 2.64 -10.06 9.69
C ASP A 133 4.18 -10.07 9.69
N HIS A 134 4.83 -8.91 9.84
CA HIS A 134 6.28 -8.80 9.89
C HIS A 134 6.79 -8.27 11.23
N LEU A 135 6.46 -7.02 11.60
CA LEU A 135 7.06 -6.38 12.78
C LEU A 135 6.75 -7.13 14.09
N VAL A 136 5.49 -7.53 14.30
CA VAL A 136 5.10 -8.33 15.47
C VAL A 136 5.92 -9.62 15.53
N LYS A 137 6.02 -10.38 14.42
CA LYS A 137 6.77 -11.64 14.39
C LYS A 137 8.26 -11.44 14.70
N TRP A 138 8.88 -10.41 14.12
CA TRP A 138 10.28 -10.10 14.39
C TRP A 138 10.50 -9.74 15.85
N CYS A 139 9.64 -8.89 16.40
CA CYS A 139 9.68 -8.50 17.80
C CYS A 139 9.45 -9.69 18.74
N THR A 140 8.48 -10.56 18.46
CA THR A 140 8.26 -11.80 19.22
C THR A 140 9.53 -12.66 19.27
N ALA A 141 10.24 -12.80 18.15
CA ALA A 141 11.52 -13.53 18.14
C ALA A 141 12.61 -12.82 18.97
N LEU A 142 12.68 -11.49 18.92
CA LEU A 142 13.65 -10.70 19.70
C LEU A 142 13.40 -10.76 21.20
N VAL A 143 12.14 -10.86 21.64
CA VAL A 143 11.77 -10.92 23.06
C VAL A 143 11.76 -12.34 23.63
N SER A 144 12.44 -13.29 23.00
CA SER A 144 12.54 -14.69 23.43
C SER A 144 11.22 -15.50 23.32
N GLY A 145 10.34 -15.15 22.38
CA GLY A 145 9.18 -15.96 21.99
C GLY A 145 7.83 -15.43 22.46
N GLU A 146 6.77 -16.18 22.11
CA GLU A 146 5.37 -15.78 22.35
C GLU A 146 5.03 -15.70 23.84
N ASP A 147 5.55 -16.59 24.68
CA ASP A 147 5.22 -16.65 26.11
C ASP A 147 5.65 -15.37 26.85
N GLU A 148 6.87 -14.89 26.61
CA GLU A 148 7.37 -13.63 27.19
C GLU A 148 6.63 -12.42 26.60
N PHE A 149 6.33 -12.45 25.30
CA PHE A 149 5.59 -11.37 24.65
C PHE A 149 4.19 -11.22 25.25
N ASP A 150 3.47 -12.34 25.40
CA ASP A 150 2.16 -12.38 26.05
C ASP A 150 2.22 -11.98 27.53
N ALA A 151 3.26 -12.40 28.26
CA ALA A 151 3.48 -12.00 29.65
C ALA A 151 3.59 -10.48 29.79
N ARG A 152 4.33 -9.83 28.89
CA ARG A 152 4.47 -8.37 28.84
C ARG A 152 3.16 -7.66 28.51
N PHE A 153 2.40 -8.16 27.54
CA PHE A 153 1.06 -7.63 27.25
C PHE A 153 0.11 -7.73 28.45
N LYS A 154 0.18 -8.83 29.21
CA LYS A 154 -0.62 -9.05 30.43
C LYS A 154 -0.20 -8.11 31.56
N ALA A 155 1.11 -7.86 31.71
CA ALA A 155 1.69 -7.03 32.76
C ALA A 155 1.48 -5.51 32.58
N MET A 156 1.07 -5.07 31.39
CA MET A 156 0.73 -3.66 31.14
C MET A 156 -0.31 -3.15 32.13
N ASN A 157 -0.05 -1.98 32.71
CA ASN A 157 -1.04 -1.28 33.51
C ASN A 157 -2.17 -0.75 32.63
N GLY A 158 -3.41 -0.84 33.14
CA GLY A 158 -4.56 -0.23 32.46
C GLY A 158 -4.46 1.30 32.47
N HIS A 159 -4.70 1.94 31.32
CA HIS A 159 -4.79 3.38 31.19
C HIS A 159 -6.07 3.76 30.46
N SER A 160 -6.67 4.90 30.82
CA SER A 160 -7.84 5.43 30.11
C SER A 160 -7.50 5.68 28.64
N GLY A 161 -8.28 5.13 27.71
CA GLY A 161 -8.05 5.29 26.27
C GLY A 161 -7.03 4.33 25.63
N LEU A 162 -6.47 3.37 26.38
CA LEU A 162 -5.65 2.29 25.83
C LEU A 162 -6.27 0.92 26.14
N ARG A 163 -6.31 0.03 25.16
CA ARG A 163 -6.75 -1.35 25.39
C ARG A 163 -5.73 -2.13 26.21
N HIS A 164 -6.22 -2.83 27.23
CA HIS A 164 -5.44 -3.82 27.98
C HIS A 164 -5.67 -5.24 27.44
N PHE A 165 -4.60 -5.88 26.99
CA PHE A 165 -4.62 -7.25 26.45
C PHE A 165 -4.44 -8.29 27.57
N LYS A 166 -5.49 -8.47 28.39
CA LYS A 166 -5.47 -9.33 29.61
C LYS A 166 -5.09 -10.80 29.38
N LYS A 167 -5.24 -11.30 28.16
CA LYS A 167 -4.90 -12.69 27.78
C LYS A 167 -3.66 -12.76 26.88
N GLY A 168 -2.93 -11.65 26.72
CA GLY A 168 -1.92 -11.53 25.67
C GLY A 168 -2.55 -11.36 24.30
N ILE A 169 -1.72 -11.51 23.26
CA ILE A 169 -2.13 -11.39 21.86
C ILE A 169 -2.12 -12.73 21.12
N SER A 170 -1.39 -13.74 21.58
CA SER A 170 -1.31 -15.06 20.91
C SER A 170 -2.66 -15.80 20.89
N THR A 171 -3.56 -15.47 21.81
CA THR A 171 -4.92 -16.05 21.84
C THR A 171 -5.88 -15.43 20.82
N VAL A 172 -5.50 -14.32 20.16
CA VAL A 172 -6.34 -13.61 19.19
C VAL A 172 -6.14 -14.22 17.81
N SER A 173 -7.07 -15.09 17.41
CA SER A 173 -7.06 -15.74 16.10
C SER A 173 -7.62 -14.85 14.97
N GLN A 174 -8.55 -13.96 15.30
CA GLN A 174 -9.16 -13.01 14.37
C GLN A 174 -8.99 -11.59 14.89
N TRP A 175 -8.32 -10.77 14.08
CA TRP A 175 -8.03 -9.39 14.40
C TRP A 175 -8.96 -8.45 13.64
N THR A 176 -9.58 -7.52 14.35
CA THR A 176 -10.26 -6.38 13.76
C THR A 176 -9.29 -5.23 13.47
N GLY A 177 -9.66 -4.30 12.58
CA GLY A 177 -8.86 -3.08 12.33
C GLY A 177 -8.62 -2.27 13.60
N THR A 178 -9.63 -2.15 14.47
CA THR A 178 -9.52 -1.47 15.77
C THR A 178 -8.53 -2.19 16.68
N GLU A 179 -8.54 -3.52 16.72
CA GLU A 179 -7.59 -4.30 17.52
C GLU A 179 -6.15 -4.14 17.06
N HIS A 180 -5.90 -4.12 15.75
CA HIS A 180 -4.57 -3.82 15.24
C HIS A 180 -4.08 -2.46 15.70
N LYS A 181 -4.95 -1.44 15.65
CA LYS A 181 -4.61 -0.07 16.07
C LYS A 181 -4.33 0.01 17.57
N GLU A 182 -5.17 -0.61 18.39
CA GLU A 182 -4.98 -0.66 19.84
C GLU A 182 -3.70 -1.40 20.23
N MET A 183 -3.37 -2.50 19.54
CA MET A 183 -2.09 -3.18 19.72
C MET A 183 -0.92 -2.26 19.37
N GLN A 184 -1.00 -1.52 18.26
CA GLN A 184 0.03 -0.55 17.84
C GLN A 184 0.27 0.55 18.88
N HIS A 185 -0.79 1.07 19.51
CA HIS A 185 -0.67 2.11 20.53
C HIS A 185 0.19 1.68 21.74
N VAL A 186 0.10 0.41 22.12
CA VAL A 186 0.83 -0.11 23.29
C VAL A 186 2.14 -0.83 22.94
N PHE A 187 2.36 -1.12 21.65
CA PHE A 187 3.41 -2.01 21.18
C PHE A 187 4.82 -1.63 21.65
N LEU A 188 5.17 -0.34 21.58
CA LEU A 188 6.50 0.13 21.98
C LEU A 188 6.79 -0.14 23.46
N SER A 189 5.77 0.00 24.31
CA SER A 189 5.87 -0.26 25.75
C SER A 189 6.15 -1.73 26.04
N ILE A 190 5.63 -2.64 25.21
CA ILE A 190 5.90 -4.07 25.30
C ILE A 190 7.37 -4.38 25.02
N LEU A 191 7.99 -3.67 24.09
CA LEU A 191 9.40 -3.90 23.70
C LEU A 191 10.40 -3.28 24.67
N ALA A 192 9.99 -2.29 25.45
CA ALA A 192 10.87 -1.59 26.37
C ALA A 192 11.55 -2.56 27.35
N GLY A 193 12.89 -2.55 27.39
CA GLY A 193 13.68 -3.44 28.25
C GLY A 193 13.57 -4.93 27.91
N ALA A 194 13.12 -5.30 26.71
CA ALA A 194 13.03 -6.71 26.28
C ALA A 194 14.34 -7.26 25.71
N VAL A 195 15.22 -6.38 25.23
CA VAL A 195 16.48 -6.77 24.60
C VAL A 195 17.62 -6.21 25.46
N ASN A 196 18.51 -7.08 25.94
CA ASN A 196 19.74 -6.69 26.63
C ASN A 196 20.74 -6.13 25.60
N ALA A 197 21.34 -4.96 25.87
CA ALA A 197 22.42 -4.41 25.02
C ALA A 197 23.69 -5.30 25.11
N PRO A 198 24.50 -5.46 24.03
CA PRO A 198 24.67 -4.54 22.90
C PRO A 198 24.33 -5.13 21.52
N VAL A 199 23.56 -4.38 20.72
CA VAL A 199 23.55 -4.56 19.26
C VAL A 199 24.87 -4.00 18.74
N LYS A 200 25.84 -4.86 18.43
CA LYS A 200 27.05 -4.44 17.71
C LYS A 200 26.66 -4.21 16.24
N HIS A 201 26.80 -2.96 15.80
CA HIS A 201 26.74 -2.57 14.39
C HIS A 201 27.85 -3.24 13.58
#